data_AF-A0A1B1YCG6-F1
#
_entry.id   AF-A0A1B1YCG6-F1
#
_cell.length_a   1.000
_cell.length_b   1.000
_cell.length_c   1.000
_cell.angle_alpha   90.00
_cell.angle_beta   90.00
_cell.angle_gamma   90.00
#
_symmetry.space_group_name_H-M   'P 1'
#
loop_
_entity.id
_entity.type
_entity.pdbx_description
1 polymer ?
#
loop_
_entity_poly.entity_id
_entity_poly.type
_entity_poly.pdbx_seq_one_letter_code
_entity_poly.pdbx_strand_id
1 'polypeptide(L)'
;MLLKKWWFYVIVAVVLIILAVPLSIIIRLNSSAYDDLSFTYVHYDDLLSEIAKKHLYYDASTRTVEIEINQDLINSLIKDQLEQTDLGLPDKLKIQEVVFKTADQRLYINAKYGSINLPVSAQINIEPTDMGITISASELNLGNKKAPKFITKRIPSELLTYTINFSDLGVPKIFTVKEIKYSTGNLNAFIQLDVDAIKELAKDYVDDLEVEINGFRRTASPFIATFIDRALAEGLLSADNVEKYVEDLLSNEELVNSAIKFAFAPNLDKYAKGIEKYRQAIVKWAEPIQTIKLDGTIDEIVLSIIENDKLHDMLTWFIPATTLSEYVDTASTYYTIYKRAEVSLNGLSAAIQSGDIERAIKLLIADRDLYRALTLVASRESVDYYLGSVKNYYNMYVDLTKSLTELLNSIPDEEITKYVNEAVKYAYEVENGQQYVLDILEDVDTDYIQELVYHLEKDEYIQEQLEMVDQESYDTFMAYVDDLDTIKADLTEAVRNADVEAVKEGADILKDINDDMVYVIELLRDKEYEKAGNAINKIRFDRAEEFIRKQSQKISASPS
;
A
#
# COMPACT_ATOMS: atom_id res chain seq x y z
N MET A 1 47.62 41.11 10.35
CA MET A 1 48.77 42.02 10.09
C MET A 1 48.86 43.20 11.09
N LEU A 2 48.03 43.26 12.14
CA LEU A 2 47.79 44.46 12.97
C LEU A 2 48.07 44.32 14.48
N LEU A 3 48.75 43.25 14.95
CA LEU A 3 49.23 43.10 16.35
C LEU A 3 50.59 43.79 16.60
N LYS A 4 51.05 44.62 15.66
CA LYS A 4 52.48 44.72 15.32
C LYS A 4 53.35 45.75 16.06
N LYS A 5 52.89 46.56 17.03
CA LYS A 5 53.70 47.76 17.39
C LYS A 5 53.86 48.15 18.87
N TRP A 6 53.30 47.44 19.85
CA TRP A 6 53.31 47.97 21.21
C TRP A 6 54.60 47.72 22.03
N TRP A 7 55.06 46.47 22.11
CA TRP A 7 56.39 46.12 22.64
C TRP A 7 57.55 46.85 21.97
N PHE A 8 57.42 47.22 20.69
CA PHE A 8 58.37 48.08 19.97
C PHE A 8 58.54 49.42 20.70
N TYR A 9 57.46 50.01 21.19
CA TYR A 9 57.53 51.27 21.94
C TYR A 9 58.12 51.10 23.34
N VAL A 10 57.90 49.95 24.00
CA VAL A 10 58.61 49.60 25.25
C VAL A 10 60.12 49.52 24.99
N ILE A 11 60.53 48.96 23.85
CA ILE A 11 61.93 48.87 23.44
C ILE A 11 62.51 50.24 23.03
N VAL A 12 61.75 51.09 22.35
CA VAL A 12 62.16 52.49 22.06
C VAL A 12 62.30 53.29 23.35
N ALA A 13 61.41 53.08 24.32
CA ALA A 13 61.53 53.65 25.65
C ALA A 13 62.84 53.19 26.31
N VAL A 14 63.17 51.89 26.26
CA VAL A 14 64.48 51.36 26.71
C VAL A 14 65.65 52.11 26.05
N VAL A 15 65.61 52.39 24.75
CA VAL A 15 66.67 53.15 24.06
C VAL A 15 66.85 54.56 24.65
N LEU A 16 65.73 55.27 24.91
CA LEU A 16 65.75 56.61 25.50
C LEU A 16 66.25 56.60 26.95
N ILE A 17 65.90 55.54 27.71
CA ILE A 17 66.43 55.31 29.06
C ILE A 17 67.96 55.30 29.00
N ILE A 18 68.53 54.51 28.09
CA ILE A 18 69.97 54.25 27.96
C ILE A 18 70.76 55.52 27.61
N LEU A 19 70.25 56.33 26.68
CA LEU A 19 70.91 57.59 26.27
C LEU A 19 70.97 58.64 27.41
N ALA A 20 70.12 58.51 28.43
CA ALA A 20 69.98 59.48 29.50
C ALA A 20 70.65 59.05 30.83
N VAL A 21 71.29 57.88 30.91
CA VAL A 21 71.78 57.32 32.19
C VAL A 21 73.12 57.95 32.65
N PRO A 22 73.23 58.47 33.90
CA PRO A 22 74.51 58.86 34.49
C PRO A 22 75.47 57.67 34.69
N LEU A 23 76.78 57.91 34.53
CA LEU A 23 77.87 56.90 34.64
C LEU A 23 77.82 56.01 35.91
N SER A 24 77.34 56.51 37.04
CA SER A 24 77.26 55.74 38.30
C SER A 24 76.21 54.62 38.26
N ILE A 25 75.16 54.77 37.45
CA ILE A 25 74.12 53.76 37.24
C ILE A 25 74.64 52.70 36.24
N ILE A 26 75.42 53.11 35.24
CA ILE A 26 76.04 52.21 34.25
C ILE A 26 76.93 51.15 34.93
N ILE A 27 77.75 51.56 35.90
CA ILE A 27 78.66 50.63 36.62
C ILE A 27 77.88 49.56 37.39
N ARG A 28 76.73 49.91 37.99
CA ARG A 28 75.89 48.94 38.74
C ARG A 28 75.06 48.04 37.83
N LEU A 29 74.66 48.55 36.66
CA LEU A 29 73.90 47.77 35.68
C LEU A 29 74.78 46.72 34.99
N ASN A 30 76.07 47.01 34.80
CA ASN A 30 76.99 46.09 34.12
C ASN A 30 77.18 44.75 34.87
N SER A 31 76.93 44.72 36.17
CA SER A 31 76.98 43.51 37.01
C SER A 31 75.60 42.87 37.26
N SER A 32 74.53 43.38 36.65
CA SER A 32 73.17 42.86 36.85
C SER A 32 72.61 42.26 35.57
N ALA A 33 72.07 41.05 35.67
CA ALA A 33 71.18 40.44 34.70
C ALA A 33 69.99 39.85 35.47
N TYR A 34 68.84 39.68 34.80
CA TYR A 34 67.81 38.82 35.35
C TYR A 34 68.19 37.37 35.03
N ASP A 35 68.46 36.58 36.07
CA ASP A 35 69.02 35.22 35.93
C ASP A 35 67.95 34.12 35.75
N ASP A 36 66.68 34.45 35.95
CA ASP A 36 65.54 33.52 35.93
C ASP A 36 64.56 33.87 34.80
N LEU A 37 65.07 33.97 33.57
CA LEU A 37 64.27 34.27 32.37
C LEU A 37 64.11 33.08 31.42
N SER A 38 64.45 31.85 31.82
CA SER A 38 64.25 30.70 30.94
C SER A 38 62.77 30.35 30.78
N PHE A 39 62.34 30.03 29.55
CA PHE A 39 61.02 29.49 29.24
C PHE A 39 61.14 28.31 28.27
N THR A 40 60.13 27.44 28.24
CA THR A 40 60.10 26.32 27.28
C THR A 40 59.48 26.81 25.98
N TYR A 41 60.21 26.72 24.87
CA TYR A 41 59.64 27.11 23.58
C TYR A 41 58.54 26.14 23.15
N VAL A 42 57.37 26.67 22.85
CA VAL A 42 56.20 25.94 22.35
C VAL A 42 56.03 26.26 20.88
N HIS A 43 56.23 25.26 20.02
CA HIS A 43 55.95 25.39 18.60
C HIS A 43 54.46 25.17 18.33
N TYR A 44 53.88 25.99 17.45
CA TYR A 44 52.48 25.89 17.04
C TYR A 44 52.37 26.13 15.52
N ASP A 45 51.68 25.23 14.83
CA ASP A 45 51.39 25.37 13.40
C ASP A 45 50.21 26.33 13.15
N ASP A 46 49.20 26.26 14.02
CA ASP A 46 48.03 27.14 14.02
C ASP A 46 47.66 27.54 15.45
N LEU A 47 47.98 28.79 15.80
CA LEU A 47 47.73 29.36 17.12
C LEU A 47 46.24 29.32 17.50
N LEU A 48 45.34 29.58 16.56
CA LEU A 48 43.91 29.63 16.84
C LEU A 48 43.37 28.24 17.19
N SER A 49 43.76 27.22 16.40
CA SER A 49 43.41 25.83 16.69
C SER A 49 43.97 25.35 18.03
N GLU A 50 45.21 25.71 18.36
CA GLU A 50 45.84 25.32 19.62
C GLU A 50 45.10 25.94 20.82
N ILE A 51 44.77 27.23 20.75
CA ILE A 51 44.00 27.93 21.78
C ILE A 51 42.60 27.29 21.91
N ALA A 52 41.88 27.12 20.81
CA ALA A 52 40.52 26.56 20.83
C ALA A 52 40.45 25.12 21.37
N LYS A 53 41.49 24.31 21.15
CA LYS A 53 41.49 22.88 21.55
C LYS A 53 41.93 22.64 22.99
N LYS A 54 42.88 23.42 23.50
CA LYS A 54 43.55 23.14 24.79
C LYS A 54 43.33 24.19 25.86
N HIS A 55 42.98 25.40 25.45
CA HIS A 55 43.04 26.58 26.31
C HIS A 55 41.72 27.32 26.40
N LEU A 56 40.65 26.80 25.79
CA LEU A 56 39.35 27.44 25.78
C LEU A 56 38.31 26.54 26.44
N TYR A 57 37.53 27.12 27.35
CA TYR A 57 36.38 26.50 27.98
C TYR A 57 35.19 27.45 28.02
N TYR A 58 33.99 26.97 27.75
CA TYR A 58 32.75 27.71 27.95
C TYR A 58 32.05 27.24 29.22
N ASP A 59 31.63 28.18 30.07
CA ASP A 59 30.79 27.98 31.25
C ASP A 59 29.37 28.46 30.94
N ALA A 60 28.42 27.52 30.92
CA ALA A 60 27.03 27.81 30.59
C ALA A 60 26.34 28.64 31.68
N SER A 61 26.69 28.47 32.96
CA SER A 61 26.03 29.15 34.08
C SER A 61 26.25 30.65 34.06
N THR A 62 27.42 31.08 33.57
CA THR A 62 27.82 32.48 33.48
C THR A 62 27.85 33.02 32.06
N ARG A 63 27.51 32.20 31.05
CA ARG A 63 27.59 32.54 29.62
C ARG A 63 28.97 33.07 29.24
N THR A 64 30.02 32.51 29.83
CA THR A 64 31.38 33.04 29.73
C THR A 64 32.30 32.02 29.09
N VAL A 65 33.10 32.46 28.13
CA VAL A 65 34.22 31.72 27.58
C VAL A 65 35.48 32.11 28.34
N GLU A 66 36.09 31.15 29.02
CA GLU A 66 37.41 31.26 29.63
C GLU A 66 38.49 30.84 28.63
N ILE A 67 39.51 31.69 28.47
CA ILE A 67 40.70 31.40 27.68
C ILE A 67 41.93 31.45 28.59
N GLU A 68 42.55 30.29 28.83
CA GLU A 68 43.76 30.14 29.64
C GLU A 68 45.02 30.07 28.76
N ILE A 69 45.81 31.14 28.75
CA ILE A 69 47.07 31.20 27.99
C ILE A 69 48.25 30.99 28.94
N ASN A 70 49.05 29.96 28.66
CA ASN A 70 50.26 29.68 29.44
C ASN A 70 51.40 30.65 29.11
N GLN A 71 52.22 30.96 30.12
CA GLN A 71 53.39 31.84 30.02
C GLN A 71 54.39 31.39 28.94
N ASP A 72 54.66 30.09 28.79
CA ASP A 72 55.56 29.55 27.77
C ASP A 72 55.03 29.83 26.35
N LEU A 73 53.71 29.72 26.14
CA LEU A 73 53.07 30.07 24.86
C LEU A 73 53.18 31.57 24.57
N ILE A 74 52.92 32.43 25.58
CA ILE A 74 53.10 33.89 25.46
C ILE A 74 54.54 34.20 25.05
N ASN A 75 55.53 33.65 25.77
CA ASN A 75 56.94 33.91 25.52
C ASN A 75 57.43 33.37 24.17
N SER A 76 56.88 32.24 23.71
CA SER A 76 57.14 31.71 22.36
C SER A 76 56.63 32.68 21.29
N LEU A 77 55.41 33.21 21.45
CA LEU A 77 54.86 34.25 20.57
C LEU A 77 55.72 35.53 20.58
N ILE A 78 56.19 35.97 21.75
CA ILE A 78 57.08 37.13 21.86
C ILE A 78 58.36 36.88 21.07
N LYS A 79 59.00 35.73 21.27
CA LYS A 79 60.24 35.37 20.60
C LYS A 79 60.07 35.31 19.08
N ASP A 80 59.06 34.61 18.59
CA ASP A 80 58.80 34.49 17.14
C ASP A 80 58.57 35.86 16.50
N GLN A 81 57.84 36.75 17.18
CA GLN A 81 57.60 38.11 16.69
C GLN A 81 58.86 38.99 16.69
N LEU A 82 59.74 38.85 17.70
CA LEU A 82 61.02 39.56 17.76
C LEU A 82 61.96 39.12 16.63
N GLU A 83 61.94 37.84 16.25
CA GLU A 83 62.75 37.33 15.13
C GLU A 83 62.20 37.79 13.76
N GLN A 84 60.88 38.00 13.65
CA GLN A 84 60.22 38.41 12.41
C GLN A 84 60.19 39.94 12.18
N THR A 85 60.41 40.74 13.22
CA THR A 85 60.22 42.20 13.18
C THR A 85 61.57 42.92 13.21
N ASP A 86 61.86 43.72 12.19
CA ASP A 86 62.93 44.71 12.29
C ASP A 86 62.51 45.82 13.28
N LEU A 87 63.17 45.83 14.43
CA LEU A 87 62.90 46.76 15.52
C LEU A 87 63.59 48.12 15.32
N GLY A 88 64.37 48.32 14.25
CA GLY A 88 65.06 49.59 13.99
C GLY A 88 65.98 50.03 15.14
N LEU A 89 66.55 49.07 15.86
CA LEU A 89 67.38 49.34 17.03
C LEU A 89 68.70 50.02 16.61
N PRO A 90 69.25 50.93 17.43
CA PRO A 90 70.59 51.45 17.19
C PRO A 90 71.62 50.34 17.10
N ASP A 91 72.63 50.45 16.22
CA ASP A 91 73.63 49.40 15.94
C ASP A 91 74.32 48.78 17.16
N LYS A 92 74.43 49.55 18.25
CA LYS A 92 75.05 49.13 19.50
C LYS A 92 74.09 48.44 20.46
N LEU A 93 72.78 48.53 20.26
CA LEU A 93 71.76 47.95 21.11
C LEU A 93 71.36 46.57 20.59
N LYS A 94 71.47 45.55 21.44
CA LYS A 94 71.03 44.18 21.17
C LYS A 94 70.12 43.71 22.28
N ILE A 95 68.93 43.24 21.93
CA ILE A 95 68.07 42.52 22.87
C ILE A 95 68.57 41.08 22.91
N GLN A 96 68.89 40.60 24.11
CA GLN A 96 69.36 39.24 24.31
C GLN A 96 68.20 38.29 24.60
N GLU A 97 67.27 38.75 25.44
CA GLU A 97 66.15 37.92 25.91
C GLU A 97 64.99 38.81 26.37
N VAL A 98 63.77 38.36 26.10
CA VAL A 98 62.53 39.00 26.54
C VAL A 98 61.61 37.92 27.09
N VAL A 99 61.14 38.10 28.32
CA VAL A 99 60.23 37.17 28.99
C VAL A 99 59.17 37.92 29.76
N PHE A 100 57.92 37.58 29.49
CA PHE A 100 56.78 37.96 30.30
C PHE A 100 56.59 36.95 31.43
N LYS A 101 56.54 37.45 32.67
CA LYS A 101 56.16 36.66 33.85
C LYS A 101 54.75 37.01 34.28
N THR A 102 53.85 36.04 34.24
CA THR A 102 52.43 36.23 34.57
C THR A 102 52.24 36.54 36.06
N ALA A 103 53.01 35.89 36.94
CA ALA A 103 52.95 36.10 38.39
C ALA A 103 53.21 37.55 38.82
N ASP A 104 54.13 38.22 38.11
CA ASP A 104 54.51 39.60 38.38
C ASP A 104 53.74 40.61 37.51
N GLN A 105 52.96 40.11 36.54
CA GLN A 105 52.39 40.89 35.44
C GLN A 105 53.46 41.75 34.75
N ARG A 106 54.66 41.21 34.56
CA ARG A 106 55.84 42.01 34.21
C ARG A 106 56.59 41.43 33.01
N LEU A 107 56.94 42.31 32.07
CA LEU A 107 57.85 42.01 30.96
C LEU A 107 59.28 42.33 31.41
N TYR A 108 60.16 41.35 31.34
CA TYR A 108 61.59 41.46 31.60
C TYR A 108 62.36 41.43 30.29
N ILE A 109 63.30 42.35 30.14
CA ILE A 109 64.10 42.53 28.92
C ILE A 109 65.56 42.59 29.35
N ASN A 110 66.36 41.61 28.94
CA ASN A 110 67.81 41.68 29.03
C ASN A 110 68.35 42.25 27.72
N ALA A 111 68.84 43.50 27.75
CA ALA A 111 69.46 44.15 26.59
C ALA A 111 70.95 44.47 26.83
N LYS A 112 71.69 44.70 25.75
CA LYS A 112 73.08 45.17 25.77
C LYS A 112 73.26 46.39 24.89
N TYR A 113 73.93 47.42 25.38
CA TYR A 113 74.37 48.55 24.59
C TYR A 113 75.90 48.58 24.53
N GLY A 114 76.48 48.11 23.43
CA GLY A 114 77.91 47.82 23.32
C GLY A 114 78.32 46.74 24.33
N SER A 115 79.14 47.12 25.32
CA SER A 115 79.61 46.21 26.38
C SER A 115 78.82 46.31 27.70
N ILE A 116 77.76 47.14 27.75
CA ILE A 116 77.00 47.40 28.97
C ILE A 116 75.73 46.55 29.00
N ASN A 117 75.54 45.77 30.08
CA ASN A 117 74.28 45.08 30.36
C ASN A 117 73.19 46.05 30.84
N LEU A 118 71.99 45.91 30.30
CA LEU A 118 70.85 46.79 30.53
C LEU A 118 69.58 45.95 30.75
N PRO A 119 69.44 45.33 31.94
CA PRO A 119 68.18 44.71 32.33
C PRO A 119 67.12 45.79 32.56
N VAL A 120 65.98 45.67 31.88
CA VAL A 120 64.81 46.54 32.04
C VAL A 120 63.59 45.68 32.31
N SER A 121 62.68 46.14 33.16
CA SER A 121 61.36 45.52 33.25
C SER A 121 60.24 46.53 33.33
N ALA A 122 59.06 46.15 32.86
CA ALA A 122 57.86 46.97 32.83
C ALA A 122 56.66 46.16 33.31
N GLN A 123 55.85 46.72 34.22
CA GLN A 123 54.57 46.11 34.58
C GLN A 123 53.60 46.34 33.41
N ILE A 124 52.89 45.29 33.03
CA ILE A 124 51.94 45.27 31.93
C ILE A 124 50.55 45.26 32.52
N ASN A 125 49.77 46.30 32.23
CA ASN A 125 48.38 46.39 32.65
C ASN A 125 47.52 46.17 31.40
N ILE A 126 46.61 45.19 31.47
CA ILE A 126 45.66 44.92 30.41
C ILE A 126 44.28 45.20 30.99
N GLU A 127 43.65 46.25 30.48
CA GLU A 127 42.37 46.75 30.95
C GLU A 127 41.32 46.52 29.85
N PRO A 128 40.38 45.60 30.07
CA PRO A 128 39.24 45.46 29.18
C PRO A 128 38.27 46.64 29.35
N THR A 129 37.65 47.05 28.25
CA THR A 129 36.64 48.10 28.16
C THR A 129 35.49 47.64 27.26
N ASP A 130 34.35 48.32 27.30
CA ASP A 130 33.20 47.97 26.46
C ASP A 130 33.48 48.06 24.95
N MET A 131 34.51 48.82 24.55
CA MET A 131 34.85 49.06 23.15
C MET A 131 36.09 48.27 22.70
N GLY A 132 36.83 47.65 23.62
CA GLY A 132 38.13 47.09 23.29
C GLY A 132 38.99 46.71 24.48
N ILE A 133 40.26 46.45 24.21
CA ILE A 133 41.28 46.13 25.23
C ILE A 133 42.37 47.19 25.18
N THR A 134 42.68 47.81 26.31
CA THR A 134 43.81 48.72 26.44
C THR A 134 44.95 48.03 27.17
N ILE A 135 46.11 47.98 26.53
CA ILE A 135 47.35 47.44 27.08
C ILE A 135 48.27 48.62 27.37
N SER A 136 48.77 48.73 28.59
CA SER A 136 49.69 49.79 29.00
C SER A 136 50.89 49.26 29.78
N ALA A 137 52.01 49.98 29.70
CA ALA A 137 53.22 49.65 30.45
C ALA A 137 53.46 50.72 31.53
N SER A 138 53.62 50.27 32.76
CA SER A 138 53.86 51.11 33.93
C SER A 138 55.03 50.58 34.76
N GLU A 139 55.35 51.28 35.85
CA GLU A 139 56.38 50.86 36.82
C GLU A 139 57.70 50.37 36.21
N LEU A 140 58.27 51.14 35.29
CA LEU A 140 59.54 50.79 34.64
C LEU A 140 60.66 50.63 35.68
N ASN A 141 61.42 49.55 35.57
CA ASN A 141 62.60 49.24 36.37
C ASN A 141 63.86 49.15 35.50
N LEU A 142 64.99 49.53 36.08
CA LEU A 142 66.33 49.33 35.56
C LEU A 142 67.06 48.40 36.53
N GLY A 143 67.28 47.15 36.12
CA GLY A 143 67.64 46.06 37.02
C GLY A 143 66.61 45.89 38.14
N ASN A 144 67.05 45.66 39.37
CA ASN A 144 66.14 45.43 40.51
C ASN A 144 65.62 46.73 41.15
N LYS A 145 65.68 47.88 40.47
CA LYS A 145 65.25 49.18 41.02
C LYS A 145 64.35 49.94 40.05
N LYS A 146 63.41 50.73 40.61
CA LYS A 146 62.57 51.65 39.83
C LYS A 146 63.43 52.60 38.99
N ALA A 147 63.06 52.76 37.73
CA ALA A 147 63.73 53.65 36.81
C ALA A 147 63.67 55.09 37.34
N PRO A 148 64.76 55.87 37.28
CA PRO A 148 64.79 57.23 37.77
C PRO A 148 63.70 58.11 37.14
N LYS A 149 63.05 58.97 37.94
CA LYS A 149 61.93 59.83 37.47
C LYS A 149 62.26 60.73 36.29
N PHE A 150 63.51 61.18 36.16
CA PHE A 150 63.92 62.03 35.03
C PHE A 150 63.95 61.25 33.70
N ILE A 151 64.11 59.93 33.78
CA ILE A 151 64.06 59.04 32.63
C ILE A 151 62.62 58.71 32.27
N THR A 152 61.81 58.30 33.25
CA THR A 152 60.41 57.92 32.99
C THR A 152 59.58 59.10 32.48
N LYS A 153 59.90 60.35 32.87
CA LYS A 153 59.28 61.57 32.32
C LYS A 153 59.61 61.85 30.85
N ARG A 154 60.67 61.25 30.29
CA ARG A 154 61.08 61.44 28.90
C ARG A 154 60.46 60.43 27.94
N ILE A 155 59.75 59.44 28.46
CA ILE A 155 59.02 58.45 27.67
C ILE A 155 57.56 58.92 27.63
N PRO A 156 57.05 59.36 26.47
CA PRO A 156 55.63 59.67 26.32
C PRO A 156 54.77 58.47 26.72
N SER A 157 53.80 58.68 27.60
CA SER A 157 52.88 57.62 28.08
C SER A 157 52.07 57.01 26.94
N GLU A 158 51.75 57.80 25.90
CA GLU A 158 51.05 57.34 24.70
C GLU A 158 51.82 56.28 23.92
N LEU A 159 53.15 56.30 23.96
CA LEU A 159 53.96 55.24 23.34
C LEU A 159 53.87 53.94 24.15
N LEU A 160 53.63 54.04 25.46
CA LEU A 160 53.50 52.88 26.34
C LEU A 160 52.08 52.33 26.42
N THR A 161 51.14 52.86 25.64
CA THR A 161 49.73 52.43 25.62
C THR A 161 49.33 51.98 24.22
N TYR A 162 48.55 50.91 24.13
CA TYR A 162 47.97 50.41 22.90
C TYR A 162 46.54 49.95 23.14
N THR A 163 45.63 50.36 22.28
CA THR A 163 44.22 50.00 22.37
C THR A 163 43.82 49.20 21.14
N ILE A 164 43.17 48.06 21.37
CA ILE A 164 42.53 47.22 20.36
C ILE A 164 41.04 47.52 20.42
N ASN A 165 40.46 48.15 19.41
CA ASN A 165 39.01 48.31 19.34
C ASN A 165 38.38 47.05 18.75
N PHE A 166 37.27 46.59 19.33
CA PHE A 166 36.53 45.44 18.80
C PHE A 166 35.92 45.71 17.43
N SER A 167 35.57 46.98 17.13
CA SER A 167 35.10 47.39 15.80
C SER A 167 36.12 47.11 14.69
N ASP A 168 37.41 47.16 15.01
CA ASP A 168 38.48 46.98 14.02
C ASP A 168 38.68 45.50 13.65
N LEU A 169 38.05 44.59 14.42
CA LEU A 169 38.11 43.14 14.19
C LEU A 169 37.12 42.67 13.11
N GLY A 170 36.16 43.52 12.71
CA GLY A 170 35.15 43.19 11.70
C GLY A 170 34.19 42.08 12.12
N VAL A 171 34.08 41.80 13.43
CA VAL A 171 33.15 40.82 14.00
C VAL A 171 31.96 41.53 14.66
N PRO A 172 30.73 40.97 14.59
CA PRO A 172 29.60 41.49 15.33
C PRO A 172 29.91 41.59 16.83
N LYS A 173 29.44 42.66 17.48
CA LYS A 173 29.66 42.88 18.91
C LYS A 173 28.70 42.01 19.73
N ILE A 174 29.00 40.72 19.80
CA ILE A 174 28.24 39.70 20.54
C ILE A 174 28.93 39.26 21.85
N PHE A 175 29.96 39.98 22.27
CA PHE A 175 30.74 39.63 23.45
C PHE A 175 31.36 40.87 24.11
N THR A 176 31.72 40.71 25.38
CA THR A 176 32.55 41.64 26.14
C THR A 176 33.65 40.87 26.87
N VAL A 177 34.83 41.48 26.99
CA VAL A 177 35.88 40.92 27.85
C VAL A 177 35.59 41.41 29.26
N LYS A 178 35.15 40.52 30.14
CA LYS A 178 34.70 40.87 31.49
C LYS A 178 35.88 41.14 32.41
N GLU A 179 36.86 40.26 32.38
CA GLU A 179 38.06 40.36 33.21
C GLU A 179 39.22 39.56 32.64
N ILE A 180 40.44 39.96 33.03
CA ILE A 180 41.68 39.22 32.75
C ILE A 180 42.37 39.00 34.10
N LYS A 181 42.55 37.74 34.47
CA LYS A 181 43.21 37.33 35.71
C LYS A 181 44.60 36.80 35.41
N TYR A 182 45.53 37.10 36.29
CA TYR A 182 46.89 36.61 36.24
C TYR A 182 47.10 35.62 37.37
N SER A 183 47.71 34.49 37.06
CA SER A 183 48.11 33.47 38.03
C SER A 183 49.57 33.08 37.78
N THR A 184 50.13 32.29 38.68
CA THR A 184 51.51 31.78 38.51
C THR A 184 51.56 30.83 37.32
N GLY A 185 52.19 31.26 36.23
CA GLY A 185 52.37 30.49 35.00
C GLY A 185 51.30 30.70 33.92
N ASN A 186 50.14 31.29 34.24
CA ASN A 186 49.03 31.45 33.27
C ASN A 186 48.37 32.83 33.34
N LEU A 187 47.66 33.17 32.26
CA LEU A 187 46.76 34.31 32.14
C LEU A 187 45.39 33.80 31.67
N ASN A 188 44.32 34.14 32.39
CA ASN A 188 42.96 33.70 32.10
C ASN A 188 42.12 34.91 31.68
N ALA A 189 41.62 34.91 30.45
CA ALA A 189 40.70 35.92 29.93
C ALA A 189 39.27 35.38 29.97
N PHE A 190 38.35 36.14 30.57
CA PHE A 190 36.94 35.76 30.69
C PHE A 190 36.11 36.63 29.76
N ILE A 191 35.54 36.00 28.73
CA ILE A 191 34.77 36.66 27.68
C ILE A 191 33.30 36.32 27.89
N GLN A 192 32.49 37.30 28.27
CA GLN A 192 31.06 37.13 28.44
C GLN A 192 30.35 37.30 27.11
N LEU A 193 29.51 36.33 26.74
CA LEU A 193 28.66 36.41 25.56
C LEU A 193 27.44 37.30 25.84
N ASP A 194 27.11 38.14 24.88
CA ASP A 194 25.89 38.94 24.89
C ASP A 194 24.76 38.12 24.27
N VAL A 195 23.96 37.50 25.14
CA VAL A 195 22.89 36.58 24.74
C VAL A 195 21.85 37.27 23.85
N ASP A 196 21.52 38.53 24.15
CA ASP A 196 20.50 39.26 23.41
C ASP A 196 21.01 39.66 22.03
N ALA A 197 22.26 40.12 21.92
CA ALA A 197 22.89 40.37 20.63
C ALA A 197 23.03 39.10 19.77
N ILE A 198 23.28 37.93 20.40
CA ILE A 198 23.31 36.64 19.69
C ILE A 198 21.91 36.23 19.21
N LYS A 199 20.87 36.49 20.01
CA LYS A 199 19.48 36.25 19.60
C LYS A 199 19.08 37.12 18.41
N GLU A 200 19.44 38.40 18.42
CA GLU A 200 19.22 39.29 17.28
C GLU A 200 19.95 38.78 16.03
N LEU A 201 21.23 38.45 16.16
CA LEU A 201 22.00 37.88 15.04
C LEU A 201 21.38 36.59 14.49
N ALA A 202 20.88 35.71 15.37
CA ALA A 202 20.24 34.46 14.96
C ALA A 202 18.92 34.71 14.20
N LYS A 203 18.15 35.73 14.60
CA LYS A 203 16.93 36.13 13.89
C LYS A 203 17.24 36.68 12.51
N ASP A 204 18.26 37.53 12.37
CA ASP A 204 18.68 38.05 11.06
C ASP A 204 19.04 36.90 10.09
N TYR A 205 19.75 35.87 10.57
CA TYR A 205 20.03 34.67 9.77
C TYR A 205 18.77 33.88 9.39
N VAL A 206 17.78 33.82 10.28
CA VAL A 206 16.51 33.14 10.00
C VAL A 206 15.70 33.91 8.97
N ASP A 207 15.68 35.24 9.02
CA ASP A 207 15.02 36.07 8.02
C ASP A 207 15.63 35.83 6.62
N ASP A 208 16.95 35.76 6.51
CA ASP A 208 17.64 35.41 5.25
C ASP A 208 17.28 33.99 4.79
N LEU A 209 17.25 33.01 5.71
CA LEU A 209 16.86 31.64 5.41
C LEU A 209 15.40 31.54 4.95
N GLU A 210 14.49 32.31 5.56
CA GLU A 210 13.09 32.37 5.14
C GLU A 210 12.96 32.91 3.72
N VAL A 211 13.77 33.90 3.32
CA VAL A 211 13.80 34.39 1.94
C VAL A 211 14.20 33.26 0.98
N GLU A 212 15.22 32.47 1.31
CA GLU A 212 15.65 31.32 0.50
C GLU A 212 14.58 30.21 0.46
N ILE A 213 14.00 29.85 1.61
CA ILE A 213 12.93 28.86 1.73
C ILE A 213 11.73 29.29 0.89
N ASN A 214 11.32 30.55 0.98
CA ASN A 214 10.22 31.10 0.20
C ASN A 214 10.53 31.13 -1.30
N GLY A 215 11.78 31.40 -1.67
CA GLY A 215 12.28 31.30 -3.04
C GLY A 215 12.17 29.87 -3.58
N PHE A 216 12.67 28.88 -2.84
CA PHE A 216 12.57 27.47 -3.17
C PHE A 216 11.11 27.00 -3.26
N ARG A 217 10.28 27.34 -2.26
CA ARG A 217 8.85 27.00 -2.19
C ARG A 217 8.09 27.38 -3.45
N ARG A 218 8.37 28.56 -4.03
CA ARG A 218 7.73 29.04 -5.28
C ARG A 218 8.04 28.17 -6.50
N THR A 219 9.17 27.46 -6.47
CA THR A 219 9.61 26.58 -7.57
C THR A 219 9.37 25.09 -7.28
N ALA A 220 9.01 24.74 -6.05
CA ALA A 220 8.77 23.38 -5.62
C ALA A 220 7.40 22.84 -6.06
N SER A 221 7.22 21.52 -6.02
CA SER A 221 5.93 20.90 -6.31
C SER A 221 4.87 21.30 -5.25
N PRO A 222 3.56 21.26 -5.57
CA PRO A 222 2.50 21.64 -4.63
C PRO A 222 2.53 20.87 -3.29
N PHE A 223 2.97 19.60 -3.33
CA PHE A 223 3.13 18.76 -2.13
C PHE A 223 4.27 19.26 -1.23
N ILE A 224 5.43 19.58 -1.82
CA ILE A 224 6.59 20.10 -1.07
C ILE A 224 6.29 21.50 -0.54
N ALA A 225 5.60 22.34 -1.32
CA ALA A 225 5.19 23.67 -0.86
C ALA A 225 4.26 23.60 0.35
N THR A 226 3.26 22.71 0.33
CA THR A 226 2.35 22.48 1.46
C THR A 226 3.08 21.97 2.71
N PHE A 227 4.08 21.09 2.53
CA PHE A 227 4.92 20.63 3.65
C PHE A 227 5.70 21.78 4.28
N ILE A 228 6.34 22.63 3.46
CA ILE A 228 7.06 23.82 3.92
C ILE A 228 6.11 24.75 4.67
N ASP A 229 4.92 25.01 4.14
CA ASP A 229 3.92 25.87 4.78
C ASP A 229 3.49 25.35 6.16
N ARG A 230 3.29 24.03 6.30
CA ARG A 230 3.00 23.44 7.61
C ARG A 230 4.18 23.52 8.56
N ALA A 231 5.39 23.21 8.10
CA ALA A 231 6.59 23.29 8.94
C ALA A 231 6.83 24.74 9.44
N LEU A 232 6.60 25.74 8.60
CA LEU A 232 6.64 27.14 9.00
C LEU A 232 5.49 27.51 9.95
N ALA A 233 4.28 26.97 9.73
CA ALA A 233 3.12 27.21 10.59
C ALA A 233 3.24 26.59 11.99
N GLU A 234 4.01 25.51 12.16
CA GLU A 234 4.41 24.97 13.47
C GLU A 234 5.33 25.95 14.24
N GLY A 235 5.72 27.07 13.61
CA GLY A 235 6.52 28.11 14.21
C GLY A 235 7.97 27.71 14.41
N LEU A 236 8.48 26.70 13.69
CA LEU A 236 9.88 26.24 13.81
C LEU A 236 10.89 27.39 13.64
N LEU A 237 10.59 28.39 12.80
CA LEU A 237 11.40 29.58 12.57
C LEU A 237 10.83 30.84 13.24
N SER A 238 9.83 30.71 14.11
CA SER A 238 9.25 31.86 14.80
C SER A 238 10.29 32.52 15.71
N ALA A 239 10.20 33.84 15.87
CA ALA A 239 11.12 34.60 16.72
C ALA A 239 11.24 34.01 18.14
N ASP A 240 10.12 33.60 18.74
CA ASP A 240 10.08 33.00 20.08
C ASP A 240 10.83 31.66 20.13
N ASN A 241 10.69 30.82 19.11
CA ASN A 241 11.38 29.52 19.05
C ASN A 241 12.87 29.71 18.75
N VAL A 242 13.24 30.67 17.91
CA VAL A 242 14.65 31.01 17.62
C VAL A 242 15.34 31.49 18.90
N GLU A 243 14.71 32.40 19.66
CA GLU A 243 15.24 32.83 20.95
C GLU A 243 15.40 31.66 21.92
N LYS A 244 14.40 30.77 21.98
CA LYS A 244 14.46 29.56 22.81
C LYS A 244 15.62 28.66 22.38
N TYR A 245 15.84 28.44 21.09
CA TYR A 245 16.94 27.60 20.61
C TYR A 245 18.30 28.19 20.96
N VAL A 246 18.47 29.50 20.84
CA VAL A 246 19.71 30.18 21.28
C VAL A 246 19.91 30.00 22.78
N GLU A 247 18.85 30.18 23.57
CA GLU A 247 18.91 30.02 25.03
C GLU A 247 19.23 28.58 25.44
N ASP A 248 18.57 27.59 24.82
CA ASP A 248 18.80 26.16 25.06
C ASP A 248 20.23 25.77 24.68
N LEU A 249 20.74 26.29 23.56
CA LEU A 249 22.09 26.04 23.08
C LEU A 249 23.13 26.62 24.04
N LEU A 250 23.01 27.90 24.40
CA LEU A 250 23.93 28.56 25.31
C LEU A 250 23.83 27.98 26.74
N SER A 251 22.70 27.38 27.11
CA SER A 251 22.52 26.61 28.35
C SER A 251 23.22 25.27 28.37
N ASN A 252 23.61 24.75 27.21
CA ASN A 252 24.25 23.45 27.11
C ASN A 252 25.77 23.60 26.98
N GLU A 253 26.44 23.48 28.12
CA GLU A 253 27.88 23.61 28.24
C GLU A 253 28.66 22.66 27.33
N GLU A 254 28.27 21.37 27.31
CA GLU A 254 28.94 20.34 26.50
C GLU A 254 28.77 20.64 25.01
N LEU A 255 27.60 21.10 24.61
CA LEU A 255 27.27 21.39 23.22
C LEU A 255 28.05 22.59 22.69
N VAL A 256 28.14 23.69 23.44
CA VAL A 256 28.93 24.87 23.04
C VAL A 256 30.42 24.54 22.98
N ASN A 257 30.97 23.87 24.01
CA ASN A 257 32.38 23.45 24.00
C ASN A 257 32.70 22.50 22.84
N SER A 258 31.76 21.62 22.47
CA SER A 258 31.90 20.74 21.31
C SER A 258 31.82 21.50 19.99
N ALA A 259 30.91 22.47 19.88
CA ALA A 259 30.76 23.31 18.69
C ALA A 259 32.03 24.13 18.42
N ILE A 260 32.68 24.64 19.46
CA ILE A 260 33.96 25.34 19.32
C ILE A 260 35.02 24.40 18.74
N LYS A 261 35.18 23.20 19.30
CA LYS A 261 36.12 22.19 18.76
C LYS A 261 35.78 21.80 17.31
N PHE A 262 34.50 21.78 16.97
CA PHE A 262 34.00 21.46 15.63
C PHE A 262 34.33 22.54 14.61
N ALA A 263 34.19 23.82 14.97
CA ALA A 263 34.51 24.95 14.08
C ALA A 263 35.98 24.97 13.64
N PHE A 264 36.88 24.41 14.44
CA PHE A 264 38.33 24.32 14.16
C PHE A 264 38.78 22.91 13.73
N ALA A 265 37.86 22.04 13.30
CA ALA A 265 38.20 20.71 12.80
C ALA A 265 38.62 20.75 11.31
N PRO A 266 39.79 20.21 10.94
CA PRO A 266 40.17 20.07 9.53
C PRO A 266 39.27 19.00 8.87
N ASN A 267 38.48 19.41 7.86
CA ASN A 267 37.43 18.66 7.17
C ASN A 267 36.07 18.58 7.88
N LEU A 268 35.31 19.68 7.83
CA LEU A 268 33.87 19.71 8.10
C LEU A 268 33.09 18.72 7.19
N ASP A 269 33.57 18.45 5.98
CA ASP A 269 32.98 17.46 5.04
C ASP A 269 32.85 16.05 5.63
N LYS A 270 33.71 15.65 6.58
CA LYS A 270 33.62 14.34 7.24
C LYS A 270 32.38 14.24 8.14
N TYR A 271 31.93 15.37 8.68
CA TYR A 271 30.79 15.47 9.59
C TYR A 271 29.47 15.80 8.90
N ALA A 272 29.51 16.21 7.61
CA ALA A 272 28.35 16.22 6.73
C ALA A 272 27.68 14.83 6.59
N LYS A 273 28.36 13.74 6.99
CA LYS A 273 27.74 12.42 7.21
C LYS A 273 26.55 12.44 8.18
N GLY A 274 26.48 13.42 9.10
CA GLY A 274 25.31 13.64 9.94
C GLY A 274 24.07 14.06 9.15
N ILE A 275 24.25 14.88 8.09
CA ILE A 275 23.19 15.22 7.14
C ILE A 275 22.74 13.98 6.37
N GLU A 276 23.67 13.07 6.04
CA GLU A 276 23.32 11.78 5.44
C GLU A 276 22.47 10.91 6.39
N LYS A 277 22.65 11.00 7.71
CA LYS A 277 21.77 10.35 8.69
C LYS A 277 20.34 10.93 8.67
N TYR A 278 20.20 12.25 8.51
CA TYR A 278 18.88 12.87 8.34
C TYR A 278 18.26 12.55 6.97
N ARG A 279 19.07 12.51 5.90
CA ARG A 279 18.64 12.02 4.59
C ARG A 279 18.17 10.56 4.66
N GLN A 280 18.91 9.70 5.35
CA GLN A 280 18.51 8.32 5.62
C GLN A 280 17.26 8.24 6.50
N ALA A 281 17.10 9.13 7.48
CA ALA A 281 15.90 9.19 8.30
C ALA A 281 14.68 9.62 7.47
N ILE A 282 14.82 10.57 6.54
CA ILE A 282 13.77 10.99 5.60
C ILE A 282 13.45 9.86 4.61
N VAL A 283 14.47 9.19 4.05
CA VAL A 283 14.29 8.02 3.18
C VAL A 283 13.60 6.88 3.92
N LYS A 284 13.96 6.64 5.18
CA LYS A 284 13.35 5.63 6.04
C LYS A 284 11.93 6.00 6.46
N TRP A 285 11.66 7.28 6.70
CA TRP A 285 10.31 7.78 6.98
C TRP A 285 9.40 7.66 5.75
N ALA A 286 9.94 7.90 4.54
CA ALA A 286 9.21 7.76 3.28
C ALA A 286 9.21 6.32 2.70
N GLU A 287 9.90 5.38 3.35
CA GLU A 287 9.97 3.96 2.97
C GLU A 287 8.59 3.33 2.72
N PRO A 288 7.53 3.60 3.51
CA PRO A 288 6.21 3.00 3.29
C PRO A 288 5.57 3.34 1.94
N ILE A 289 5.96 4.42 1.27
CA ILE A 289 5.46 4.75 -0.08
C ILE A 289 5.99 3.76 -1.11
N GLN A 290 7.24 3.30 -0.94
CA GLN A 290 7.88 2.39 -1.89
C GLN A 290 7.33 0.97 -1.81
N THR A 291 6.59 0.64 -0.73
CA THR A 291 5.97 -0.67 -0.55
C THR A 291 4.55 -0.73 -1.11
N ILE A 292 4.01 0.39 -1.60
CA ILE A 292 2.70 0.43 -2.27
C ILE A 292 2.78 -0.36 -3.57
N LYS A 293 1.92 -1.36 -3.72
CA LYS A 293 1.72 -2.09 -4.97
C LYS A 293 0.43 -1.58 -5.60
N LEU A 294 0.52 -1.09 -6.84
CA LEU A 294 -0.66 -0.70 -7.64
C LEU A 294 -0.92 -1.69 -8.78
N ASP A 295 0.06 -2.52 -9.08
CA ASP A 295 0.10 -3.59 -10.06
C ASP A 295 0.19 -4.93 -9.32
N GLY A 296 -0.96 -5.58 -9.11
CA GLY A 296 -1.02 -6.83 -8.37
C GLY A 296 -2.45 -7.32 -8.16
N THR A 297 -2.60 -8.40 -7.38
CA THR A 297 -3.92 -8.87 -6.95
C THR A 297 -4.57 -7.86 -6.00
N ILE A 298 -5.90 -7.85 -5.91
CA ILE A 298 -6.63 -6.97 -4.97
C ILE A 298 -6.12 -7.18 -3.54
N ASP A 299 -5.88 -8.43 -3.13
CA ASP A 299 -5.37 -8.78 -1.80
C ASP A 299 -3.98 -8.16 -1.54
N GLU A 300 -3.09 -8.13 -2.54
CA GLU A 300 -1.78 -7.49 -2.42
C GLU A 300 -1.87 -5.96 -2.33
N ILE A 301 -2.78 -5.35 -3.09
CA ILE A 301 -3.01 -3.90 -3.05
C ILE A 301 -3.54 -3.51 -1.66
N VAL A 302 -4.52 -4.26 -1.13
CA VAL A 302 -5.09 -4.06 0.21
C VAL A 302 -4.03 -4.20 1.29
N LEU A 303 -3.20 -5.25 1.25
CA LEU A 303 -2.10 -5.43 2.19
C LEU A 303 -1.11 -4.26 2.16
N SER A 304 -0.80 -3.75 0.97
CA SER A 304 0.19 -2.68 0.81
C SER A 304 -0.32 -1.28 1.19
N ILE A 305 -1.63 -1.07 1.18
CA ILE A 305 -2.27 0.23 1.40
C ILE A 305 -3.13 0.23 2.66
N ILE A 306 -4.15 -0.62 2.74
CA ILE A 306 -5.20 -0.62 3.79
C ILE A 306 -4.72 -1.29 5.08
N GLU A 307 -3.86 -2.31 5.01
CA GLU A 307 -3.33 -3.00 6.21
C GLU A 307 -1.92 -2.50 6.58
N ASN A 308 -1.47 -1.40 5.98
CA ASN A 308 -0.12 -0.87 6.16
C ASN A 308 -0.11 0.29 7.16
N ASP A 309 -0.06 -0.06 8.44
CA ASP A 309 -0.03 0.91 9.55
C ASP A 309 1.09 1.94 9.41
N LYS A 310 2.26 1.54 8.87
CA LYS A 310 3.38 2.47 8.66
C LYS A 310 3.09 3.50 7.58
N LEU A 311 2.40 3.10 6.51
CA LEU A 311 1.94 4.02 5.48
C LEU A 311 0.87 4.94 6.04
N HIS A 312 -0.06 4.43 6.84
CA HIS A 312 -1.07 5.25 7.51
C HIS A 312 -0.44 6.30 8.41
N ASP A 313 0.46 5.88 9.30
CA ASP A 313 1.20 6.77 10.19
C ASP A 313 1.92 7.86 9.41
N MET A 314 2.57 7.51 8.28
CA MET A 314 3.21 8.49 7.42
C MET A 314 2.18 9.43 6.75
N LEU A 315 1.04 8.91 6.26
CA LEU A 315 -0.01 9.71 5.63
C LEU A 315 -0.71 10.66 6.60
N THR A 316 -0.75 10.36 7.90
CA THR A 316 -1.31 11.28 8.92
C THR A 316 -0.55 12.61 9.02
N TRP A 317 0.69 12.67 8.52
CA TRP A 317 1.46 13.91 8.42
C TRP A 317 0.90 14.86 7.34
N PHE A 318 0.14 14.32 6.38
CA PHE A 318 -0.40 15.05 5.23
C PHE A 318 -1.91 15.26 5.32
N ILE A 319 -2.64 14.28 5.87
CA ILE A 319 -4.10 14.24 5.94
C ILE A 319 -4.53 14.06 7.41
N PRO A 320 -5.58 14.73 7.92
CA PRO A 320 -6.04 14.51 9.28
C PRO A 320 -6.30 13.03 9.57
N ALA A 321 -5.85 12.53 10.72
CA ALA A 321 -5.95 11.12 11.08
C ALA A 321 -7.39 10.60 11.04
N THR A 322 -8.37 11.44 11.38
CA THR A 322 -9.80 11.11 11.29
C THR A 322 -10.26 10.89 9.85
N THR A 323 -9.88 11.78 8.93
CA THR A 323 -10.19 11.64 7.50
C THR A 323 -9.50 10.43 6.88
N LEU A 324 -8.24 10.16 7.27
CA LEU A 324 -7.53 8.98 6.80
C LEU A 324 -8.19 7.69 7.31
N SER A 325 -8.56 7.64 8.59
CA SER A 325 -9.32 6.51 9.17
C SER A 325 -10.61 6.28 8.42
N GLU A 326 -11.40 7.33 8.15
CA GLU A 326 -12.65 7.20 7.38
C GLU A 326 -12.42 6.59 5.99
N TYR A 327 -11.36 6.99 5.28
CA TYR A 327 -11.02 6.39 3.98
C TYR A 327 -10.58 4.93 4.09
N VAL A 328 -9.74 4.60 5.07
CA VAL A 328 -9.26 3.23 5.33
C VAL A 328 -10.44 2.33 5.71
N ASP A 329 -11.30 2.78 6.61
CA ASP A 329 -12.49 2.06 7.08
C ASP A 329 -13.48 1.82 5.93
N THR A 330 -13.68 2.83 5.09
CA THR A 330 -14.54 2.73 3.90
C THR A 330 -13.96 1.71 2.91
N ALA A 331 -12.67 1.78 2.61
CA ALA A 331 -12.01 0.86 1.69
C ALA A 331 -11.98 -0.58 2.24
N SER A 332 -11.72 -0.76 3.54
CA SER A 332 -11.78 -2.04 4.24
C SER A 332 -13.19 -2.64 4.21
N THR A 333 -14.22 -1.80 4.35
CA THR A 333 -15.62 -2.23 4.19
C THR A 333 -15.89 -2.75 2.78
N TYR A 334 -15.46 -2.03 1.74
CA TYR A 334 -15.62 -2.48 0.36
C TYR A 334 -14.87 -3.79 0.07
N TYR A 335 -13.62 -3.90 0.53
CA TYR A 335 -12.83 -5.13 0.38
C TYR A 335 -13.47 -6.33 1.08
N THR A 336 -13.99 -6.12 2.30
CA THR A 336 -14.70 -7.17 3.04
C THR A 336 -15.94 -7.66 2.27
N ILE A 337 -16.71 -6.74 1.66
CA ILE A 337 -17.87 -7.10 0.84
C ILE A 337 -17.42 -7.88 -0.41
N TYR A 338 -16.34 -7.44 -1.06
CA TYR A 338 -15.75 -8.15 -2.20
C TYR A 338 -15.34 -9.59 -1.85
N LYS A 339 -14.57 -9.81 -0.77
CA LYS A 339 -14.11 -11.16 -0.38
C LYS A 339 -15.26 -12.10 -0.06
N ARG A 340 -16.33 -11.60 0.59
CA ARG A 340 -17.52 -12.42 0.84
C ARG A 340 -18.22 -12.80 -0.46
N ALA A 341 -18.35 -11.85 -1.39
CA ALA A 341 -18.93 -12.12 -2.71
C ALA A 341 -18.10 -13.11 -3.54
N GLU A 342 -16.77 -13.05 -3.45
CA GLU A 342 -15.87 -14.03 -4.09
C GLU A 342 -16.19 -15.46 -3.61
N VAL A 343 -16.37 -15.65 -2.30
CA VAL A 343 -16.77 -16.95 -1.73
C VAL A 343 -18.14 -17.40 -2.25
N SER A 344 -19.13 -16.49 -2.26
CA SER A 344 -20.47 -16.76 -2.80
C SER A 344 -20.44 -17.15 -4.28
N LEU A 345 -19.67 -16.42 -5.11
CA LEU A 345 -19.52 -16.69 -6.54
C LEU A 345 -18.79 -18.00 -6.80
N ASN A 346 -17.79 -18.36 -5.99
CA ASN A 346 -17.13 -19.66 -6.06
C ASN A 346 -18.12 -20.79 -5.73
N GLY A 347 -18.97 -20.60 -4.71
CA GLY A 347 -20.04 -21.54 -4.38
C GLY A 347 -21.07 -21.69 -5.51
N LEU A 348 -21.45 -20.59 -6.15
CA LEU A 348 -22.35 -20.59 -7.31
C LEU A 348 -21.72 -21.30 -8.51
N SER A 349 -20.46 -20.99 -8.83
CA SER A 349 -19.71 -21.62 -9.92
C SER A 349 -19.64 -23.13 -9.74
N ALA A 350 -19.35 -23.60 -8.52
CA ALA A 350 -19.33 -25.03 -8.20
C ALA A 350 -20.69 -25.70 -8.42
N ALA A 351 -21.80 -25.05 -8.03
CA ALA A 351 -23.15 -25.58 -8.24
C ALA A 351 -23.52 -25.65 -9.73
N ILE A 352 -23.12 -24.65 -10.53
CA ILE A 352 -23.33 -24.65 -11.99
C ILE A 352 -22.52 -25.77 -12.64
N GLN A 353 -21.24 -25.93 -12.28
CA GLN A 353 -20.36 -26.97 -12.83
C GLN A 353 -20.83 -28.38 -12.48
N SER A 354 -21.47 -28.58 -11.33
CA SER A 354 -22.05 -29.88 -10.94
C SER A 354 -23.42 -30.14 -11.58
N GLY A 355 -23.98 -29.21 -12.35
CA GLY A 355 -25.34 -29.31 -12.91
C GLY A 355 -26.47 -29.17 -11.88
N ASP A 356 -26.15 -28.72 -10.65
CA ASP A 356 -27.14 -28.55 -9.58
C ASP A 356 -27.81 -27.18 -9.70
N ILE A 357 -28.72 -27.08 -10.67
CA ILE A 357 -29.42 -25.84 -11.03
C ILE A 357 -30.25 -25.32 -9.85
N GLU A 358 -30.86 -26.21 -9.06
CA GLU A 358 -31.65 -25.81 -7.89
C GLU A 358 -30.77 -25.15 -6.82
N ARG A 359 -29.61 -25.73 -6.52
CA ARG A 359 -28.64 -25.11 -5.60
C ARG A 359 -28.10 -23.79 -6.14
N ALA A 360 -27.78 -23.72 -7.43
CA ALA A 360 -27.31 -22.49 -8.07
C ALA A 360 -28.34 -21.35 -7.94
N ILE A 361 -29.62 -21.65 -8.19
CA ILE A 361 -30.73 -20.69 -8.07
C ILE A 361 -30.93 -20.26 -6.60
N LYS A 362 -30.86 -21.19 -5.65
CA LYS A 362 -30.94 -20.86 -4.21
C LYS A 362 -29.80 -19.92 -3.78
N LEU A 363 -28.58 -20.18 -4.23
CA LEU A 363 -27.43 -19.31 -3.95
C LEU A 363 -27.61 -17.92 -4.57
N LEU A 364 -28.14 -17.81 -5.79
CA LEU A 364 -28.42 -16.51 -6.41
C LEU A 364 -29.47 -15.69 -5.63
N ILE A 365 -30.57 -16.32 -5.21
CA ILE A 365 -31.73 -15.60 -4.65
C ILE A 365 -31.58 -15.34 -3.14
N ALA A 366 -30.93 -16.24 -2.39
CA ALA A 366 -30.92 -16.20 -0.93
C ALA A 366 -29.58 -15.75 -0.31
N ASP A 367 -28.51 -15.64 -1.11
CA ASP A 367 -27.21 -15.22 -0.60
C ASP A 367 -27.18 -13.71 -0.32
N ARG A 368 -27.12 -13.37 0.97
CA ARG A 368 -27.11 -11.99 1.46
C ARG A 368 -25.81 -11.26 1.15
N ASP A 369 -24.69 -11.97 1.09
CA ASP A 369 -23.39 -11.36 0.82
C ASP A 369 -23.26 -11.04 -0.67
N LEU A 370 -23.70 -11.94 -1.55
CA LEU A 370 -23.83 -11.67 -2.98
C LEU A 370 -24.79 -10.52 -3.26
N TYR A 371 -25.96 -10.51 -2.60
CA TYR A 371 -26.91 -9.40 -2.70
C TYR A 371 -26.26 -8.06 -2.32
N ARG A 372 -25.57 -8.00 -1.17
CA ARG A 372 -24.90 -6.78 -0.72
C ARG A 372 -23.87 -6.30 -1.74
N ALA A 373 -23.04 -7.19 -2.29
CA ALA A 373 -22.05 -6.82 -3.29
C ALA A 373 -22.67 -6.31 -4.59
N LEU A 374 -23.74 -6.95 -5.09
CA LEU A 374 -24.47 -6.48 -6.27
C LEU A 374 -25.06 -5.09 -6.06
N THR A 375 -25.56 -4.80 -4.86
CA THR A 375 -26.11 -3.47 -4.53
C THR A 375 -25.07 -2.37 -4.37
N LEU A 376 -23.76 -2.70 -4.41
CA LEU A 376 -22.70 -1.69 -4.48
C LEU A 376 -22.48 -1.16 -5.90
N VAL A 377 -22.81 -1.97 -6.92
CA VAL A 377 -22.54 -1.65 -8.34
C VAL A 377 -23.82 -1.40 -9.14
N ALA A 378 -24.97 -1.79 -8.62
CA ALA A 378 -26.29 -1.59 -9.22
C ALA A 378 -27.30 -1.08 -8.20
N SER A 379 -28.38 -0.44 -8.66
CA SER A 379 -29.46 0.00 -7.76
C SER A 379 -30.16 -1.21 -7.13
N ARG A 380 -30.58 -1.07 -5.87
CA ARG A 380 -31.33 -2.13 -5.15
C ARG A 380 -32.54 -2.61 -5.95
N GLU A 381 -33.28 -1.68 -6.55
CA GLU A 381 -34.44 -1.99 -7.40
C GLU A 381 -34.07 -2.91 -8.57
N SER A 382 -32.93 -2.67 -9.22
CA SER A 382 -32.47 -3.53 -10.33
C SER A 382 -32.10 -4.92 -9.83
N VAL A 383 -31.35 -5.00 -8.73
CA VAL A 383 -30.94 -6.28 -8.13
C VAL A 383 -32.18 -7.07 -7.69
N ASP A 384 -33.12 -6.44 -6.99
CA ASP A 384 -34.38 -7.03 -6.55
C ASP A 384 -35.23 -7.50 -7.75
N TYR A 385 -35.28 -6.72 -8.83
CA TYR A 385 -36.00 -7.07 -10.05
C TYR A 385 -35.44 -8.34 -10.72
N TYR A 386 -34.11 -8.41 -10.91
CA TYR A 386 -33.50 -9.57 -11.55
C TYR A 386 -33.59 -10.82 -10.66
N LEU A 387 -33.30 -10.71 -9.36
CA LEU A 387 -33.45 -11.84 -8.44
C LEU A 387 -34.90 -12.30 -8.31
N GLY A 388 -35.85 -11.35 -8.30
CA GLY A 388 -37.28 -11.65 -8.34
C GLY A 388 -37.71 -12.35 -9.63
N SER A 389 -37.16 -11.94 -10.78
CA SER A 389 -37.42 -12.58 -12.07
C SER A 389 -36.91 -14.02 -12.09
N VAL A 390 -35.67 -14.26 -11.64
CA VAL A 390 -35.09 -15.61 -11.53
C VAL A 390 -35.94 -16.48 -10.60
N LYS A 391 -36.38 -15.94 -9.46
CA LYS A 391 -37.29 -16.64 -8.54
C LYS A 391 -38.63 -17.02 -9.20
N ASN A 392 -39.22 -16.10 -9.95
CA ASN A 392 -40.49 -16.34 -10.64
C ASN A 392 -40.35 -17.41 -11.74
N TYR A 393 -39.28 -17.36 -12.54
CA TYR A 393 -39.00 -18.39 -13.53
C TYR A 393 -38.77 -19.76 -12.90
N TYR A 394 -38.05 -19.83 -11.77
CA TYR A 394 -37.85 -21.07 -11.04
C TYR A 394 -39.17 -21.63 -10.49
N ASN A 395 -40.02 -20.78 -9.89
CA ASN A 395 -41.33 -21.21 -9.42
C ASN A 395 -42.19 -21.73 -10.57
N MET A 396 -42.20 -21.05 -11.72
CA MET A 396 -42.92 -21.50 -12.91
C MET A 396 -42.39 -22.85 -13.42
N TYR A 397 -41.08 -23.06 -13.42
CA TYR A 397 -40.47 -24.35 -13.75
C TYR A 397 -40.91 -25.45 -12.77
N VAL A 398 -40.91 -25.18 -11.47
CA VAL A 398 -41.37 -26.11 -10.43
C VAL A 398 -42.85 -26.45 -10.63
N ASP A 399 -43.69 -25.45 -10.88
CA ASP A 399 -45.12 -25.63 -11.11
C ASP A 399 -45.39 -26.44 -12.38
N LEU A 400 -44.72 -26.13 -13.50
CA LEU A 400 -44.82 -26.89 -14.74
C LEU A 400 -44.38 -28.34 -14.56
N THR A 401 -43.27 -28.57 -13.85
CA THR A 401 -42.77 -29.92 -13.57
C THR A 401 -43.76 -30.70 -12.72
N LYS A 402 -44.37 -30.03 -11.73
CA LYS A 402 -45.41 -30.62 -10.89
C LYS A 402 -46.66 -30.96 -11.70
N SER A 403 -47.18 -30.04 -12.50
CA SER A 403 -48.35 -30.28 -13.36
C SER A 403 -48.09 -31.37 -14.40
N LEU A 404 -46.89 -31.43 -14.98
CA LEU A 404 -46.49 -32.50 -15.89
C LEU A 404 -46.46 -33.86 -15.17
N THR A 405 -45.91 -33.89 -13.95
CA THR A 405 -45.89 -35.11 -13.13
C THR A 405 -47.31 -35.57 -12.78
N GLU A 406 -48.19 -34.65 -12.39
CA GLU A 406 -49.61 -34.93 -12.11
C GLU A 406 -50.33 -35.46 -13.36
N LEU A 407 -50.10 -34.87 -14.54
CA LEU A 407 -50.67 -35.32 -15.81
C LEU A 407 -50.19 -36.74 -16.17
N LEU A 408 -48.88 -37.00 -16.10
CA LEU A 408 -48.32 -38.32 -16.39
C LEU A 408 -48.84 -39.40 -15.44
N ASN A 409 -49.06 -39.05 -14.16
CA ASN A 409 -49.65 -39.96 -13.18
C ASN A 409 -51.16 -40.15 -13.34
N SER A 410 -51.84 -39.28 -14.09
CA SER A 410 -53.28 -39.40 -14.37
C SER A 410 -53.61 -40.30 -15.56
N ILE A 411 -52.61 -40.68 -16.38
CA ILE A 411 -52.80 -41.60 -17.50
C ILE A 411 -53.07 -43.01 -16.93
N PRO A 412 -54.22 -43.65 -17.22
CA PRO A 412 -54.56 -44.97 -16.71
C PRO A 412 -53.92 -46.07 -17.59
N ASP A 413 -52.60 -46.06 -17.71
CA ASP A 413 -51.82 -46.95 -18.57
C ASP A 413 -51.97 -48.43 -18.21
N GLU A 414 -52.14 -48.75 -16.92
CA GLU A 414 -52.48 -50.11 -16.46
C GLU A 414 -53.85 -50.59 -17.00
N GLU A 415 -54.87 -49.74 -16.98
CA GLU A 415 -56.21 -50.10 -17.48
C GLU A 415 -56.23 -50.24 -19.00
N ILE A 416 -55.54 -49.35 -19.72
CA ILE A 416 -55.42 -49.42 -21.19
C ILE A 416 -54.72 -50.74 -21.58
N THR A 417 -53.60 -51.06 -20.92
CA THR A 417 -52.86 -52.32 -21.14
C THR A 417 -53.74 -53.54 -20.88
N LYS A 418 -54.60 -53.48 -19.85
CA LYS A 418 -55.58 -54.55 -19.59
C LYS A 418 -56.56 -54.71 -20.75
N TYR A 419 -57.19 -53.64 -21.22
CA TYR A 419 -58.15 -53.72 -22.33
C TYR A 419 -57.51 -54.18 -23.65
N VAL A 420 -56.29 -53.74 -23.94
CA VAL A 420 -55.54 -54.19 -25.12
C VAL A 420 -55.26 -55.69 -25.04
N ASN A 421 -54.83 -56.20 -23.87
CA ASN A 421 -54.63 -57.63 -23.67
C ASN A 421 -55.94 -58.43 -23.76
N GLU A 422 -57.07 -57.88 -23.31
CA GLU A 422 -58.40 -58.51 -23.51
C GLU A 422 -58.78 -58.57 -24.99
N ALA A 423 -58.56 -57.49 -25.76
CA ALA A 423 -58.81 -57.47 -27.20
C ALA A 423 -57.94 -58.49 -27.96
N VAL A 424 -56.65 -58.60 -27.60
CA VAL A 424 -55.75 -59.64 -28.12
C VAL A 424 -56.30 -61.02 -27.81
N LYS A 425 -56.71 -61.27 -26.55
CA LYS A 425 -57.29 -62.54 -26.17
C LYS A 425 -58.50 -62.90 -27.05
N TYR A 426 -59.43 -61.95 -27.24
CA TYR A 426 -60.61 -62.20 -28.10
C TYR A 426 -60.23 -62.42 -29.56
N ALA A 427 -59.24 -61.70 -30.10
CA ALA A 427 -58.75 -61.92 -31.47
C ALA A 427 -58.26 -63.35 -31.70
N TYR A 428 -57.60 -63.95 -30.71
CA TYR A 428 -57.16 -65.34 -30.76
C TYR A 428 -58.29 -66.36 -30.57
N GLU A 429 -59.45 -65.95 -30.01
CA GLU A 429 -60.64 -66.80 -29.88
C GLU A 429 -61.53 -66.79 -31.13
N VAL A 430 -61.31 -65.89 -32.10
CA VAL A 430 -62.10 -65.77 -33.35
C VAL A 430 -62.06 -67.05 -34.17
N GLU A 431 -60.95 -67.78 -34.17
CA GLU A 431 -60.81 -69.07 -34.89
C GLU A 431 -61.79 -70.12 -34.34
N ASN A 432 -62.02 -70.15 -33.02
CA ASN A 432 -63.03 -71.02 -32.41
C ASN A 432 -64.44 -70.65 -32.88
N GLY A 433 -64.72 -69.35 -33.05
CA GLY A 433 -66.00 -68.88 -33.59
C GLY A 433 -66.19 -69.22 -35.06
N GLN A 434 -65.12 -69.12 -35.87
CA GLN A 434 -65.12 -69.55 -37.26
C GLN A 434 -65.41 -71.05 -37.38
N GLN A 435 -64.72 -71.88 -36.59
CA GLN A 435 -64.95 -73.32 -36.56
C GLN A 435 -66.37 -73.66 -36.10
N TYR A 436 -66.88 -72.98 -35.06
CA TYR A 436 -68.25 -73.19 -34.58
C TYR A 436 -69.31 -72.94 -35.65
N VAL A 437 -69.16 -71.89 -36.46
CA VAL A 437 -70.08 -71.62 -37.59
C VAL A 437 -69.92 -72.68 -38.69
N LEU A 438 -68.70 -73.11 -38.98
CA LEU A 438 -68.46 -74.19 -39.95
C LEU A 438 -69.11 -75.51 -39.51
N ASP A 439 -69.01 -75.86 -38.22
CA ASP A 439 -69.63 -77.06 -37.65
C ASP A 439 -71.17 -77.01 -37.79
N ILE A 440 -71.79 -75.86 -37.49
CA ILE A 440 -73.23 -75.65 -37.70
C ILE A 440 -73.60 -75.86 -39.16
N LEU A 441 -72.83 -75.28 -40.10
CA LEU A 441 -73.09 -75.40 -41.52
C LEU A 441 -72.93 -76.85 -42.01
N GLU A 442 -71.94 -77.59 -41.50
CA GLU A 442 -71.73 -79.01 -41.81
C GLU A 442 -72.98 -79.85 -41.47
N ASP A 443 -73.58 -79.60 -40.30
CA ASP A 443 -74.76 -80.31 -39.78
C ASP A 443 -76.08 -80.00 -40.54
N VAL A 444 -76.11 -78.99 -41.41
CA VAL A 444 -77.32 -78.67 -42.21
C VAL A 444 -77.55 -79.73 -43.31
N ASP A 445 -78.59 -80.55 -43.17
CA ASP A 445 -79.01 -81.52 -44.18
C ASP A 445 -79.88 -80.86 -45.26
N THR A 446 -79.26 -80.50 -46.39
CA THR A 446 -79.89 -79.81 -47.52
C THR A 446 -80.89 -80.70 -48.25
N ASP A 447 -80.56 -81.99 -48.45
CA ASP A 447 -81.44 -82.99 -49.04
C ASP A 447 -82.73 -83.17 -48.21
N TYR A 448 -82.61 -83.28 -46.88
CA TYR A 448 -83.78 -83.40 -46.00
C TYR A 448 -84.66 -82.14 -46.04
N ILE A 449 -84.05 -80.95 -46.08
CA ILE A 449 -84.81 -79.68 -46.19
C ILE A 449 -85.52 -79.62 -47.54
N GLN A 450 -84.84 -79.94 -48.64
CA GLN A 450 -85.44 -80.00 -49.97
C GLN A 450 -86.58 -81.02 -50.03
N GLU A 451 -86.36 -82.26 -49.59
CA GLU A 451 -87.38 -83.31 -49.54
C GLU A 451 -88.59 -82.90 -48.69
N LEU A 452 -88.36 -82.24 -47.55
CA LEU A 452 -89.42 -81.73 -46.71
C LEU A 452 -90.25 -80.67 -47.44
N VAL A 453 -89.61 -79.71 -48.12
CA VAL A 453 -90.29 -78.68 -48.92
C VAL A 453 -91.08 -79.31 -50.08
N TYR A 454 -90.46 -80.22 -50.85
CA TYR A 454 -91.11 -80.96 -51.94
C TYR A 454 -92.23 -81.90 -51.47
N HIS A 455 -92.15 -82.42 -50.25
CA HIS A 455 -93.21 -83.21 -49.64
C HIS A 455 -94.40 -82.32 -49.24
N LEU A 456 -94.11 -81.18 -48.61
CA LEU A 456 -95.12 -80.18 -48.26
C LEU A 456 -95.82 -79.62 -49.51
N GLU A 457 -95.12 -79.43 -50.63
CA GLU A 457 -95.72 -79.07 -51.93
C GLU A 457 -96.80 -80.05 -52.41
N LYS A 458 -96.77 -81.31 -51.96
CA LYS A 458 -97.73 -82.35 -52.36
C LYS A 458 -98.88 -82.51 -51.37
N ASP A 459 -98.85 -81.78 -50.25
CA ASP A 459 -99.92 -81.79 -49.26
C ASP A 459 -101.08 -80.89 -49.72
N GLU A 460 -102.29 -81.45 -49.71
CA GLU A 460 -103.50 -80.82 -50.25
C GLU A 460 -103.83 -79.50 -49.53
N TYR A 461 -103.55 -79.41 -48.23
CA TYR A 461 -103.75 -78.18 -47.45
C TYR A 461 -102.67 -77.13 -47.73
N ILE A 462 -101.42 -77.55 -47.93
CA ILE A 462 -100.33 -76.63 -48.28
C ILE A 462 -100.51 -76.08 -49.70
N GLN A 463 -100.96 -76.88 -50.66
CA GLN A 463 -101.24 -76.41 -52.02
C GLN A 463 -102.28 -75.29 -52.04
N GLU A 464 -103.37 -75.41 -51.25
CA GLU A 464 -104.36 -74.34 -51.11
C GLU A 464 -103.76 -73.03 -50.54
N GLN A 465 -102.73 -73.13 -49.69
CA GLN A 465 -102.02 -71.96 -49.16
C GLN A 465 -101.01 -71.40 -50.17
N LEU A 466 -100.33 -72.26 -50.93
CA LEU A 466 -99.39 -71.85 -51.98
C LEU A 466 -100.10 -71.10 -53.11
N GLU A 467 -101.35 -71.43 -53.44
CA GLU A 467 -102.18 -70.66 -54.38
C GLU A 467 -102.43 -69.21 -53.94
N MET A 468 -102.26 -68.89 -52.64
CA MET A 468 -102.35 -67.53 -52.12
C MET A 468 -101.02 -66.77 -52.14
N VAL A 469 -99.90 -67.45 -52.41
CA VAL A 469 -98.56 -66.85 -52.50
C VAL A 469 -98.35 -66.32 -53.91
N ASP A 470 -97.72 -65.14 -54.01
CA ASP A 470 -97.30 -64.58 -55.29
C ASP A 470 -96.30 -65.51 -55.98
N GLN A 471 -96.54 -65.81 -57.26
CA GLN A 471 -95.75 -66.77 -58.02
C GLN A 471 -94.27 -66.36 -58.11
N GLU A 472 -93.95 -65.07 -58.24
CA GLU A 472 -92.55 -64.60 -58.32
C GLU A 472 -91.80 -64.83 -57.00
N SER A 473 -92.46 -64.56 -55.87
CA SER A 473 -91.92 -64.80 -54.52
C SER A 473 -91.73 -66.30 -54.25
N TYR A 474 -92.68 -67.12 -54.73
CA TYR A 474 -92.59 -68.57 -54.63
C TYR A 474 -91.47 -69.15 -55.50
N ASP A 475 -91.39 -68.74 -56.77
CA ASP A 475 -90.34 -69.15 -57.70
C ASP A 475 -88.95 -68.73 -57.17
N THR A 476 -88.84 -67.56 -56.54
CA THR A 476 -87.61 -67.11 -55.87
C THR A 476 -87.27 -68.00 -54.68
N PHE A 477 -88.23 -68.28 -53.79
CA PHE A 477 -88.02 -69.19 -52.66
C PHE A 477 -87.60 -70.59 -53.13
N MET A 478 -88.29 -71.15 -54.13
CA MET A 478 -87.96 -72.44 -54.71
C MET A 478 -86.59 -72.42 -55.39
N ALA A 479 -86.19 -71.32 -56.04
CA ALA A 479 -84.82 -71.19 -56.54
C ALA A 479 -83.77 -71.27 -55.40
N TYR A 480 -84.01 -70.65 -54.24
CA TYR A 480 -83.15 -70.81 -53.07
C TYR A 480 -83.19 -72.23 -52.48
N VAL A 481 -84.36 -72.87 -52.45
CA VAL A 481 -84.52 -74.26 -51.97
C VAL A 481 -83.78 -75.23 -52.89
N ASP A 482 -83.96 -75.08 -54.20
CA ASP A 482 -83.34 -75.91 -55.25
C ASP A 482 -81.81 -75.74 -55.25
N ASP A 483 -81.32 -74.54 -54.94
CA ASP A 483 -79.89 -74.23 -54.88
C ASP A 483 -79.30 -74.27 -53.45
N LEU A 484 -79.97 -74.89 -52.46
CA LEU A 484 -79.51 -74.92 -51.05
C LEU A 484 -78.09 -75.47 -50.90
N ASP A 485 -77.71 -76.46 -51.70
CA ASP A 485 -76.35 -77.00 -51.72
C ASP A 485 -75.32 -75.94 -52.14
N THR A 486 -75.64 -75.18 -53.18
CA THR A 486 -74.80 -74.08 -53.67
C THR A 486 -74.69 -72.99 -52.62
N ILE A 487 -75.80 -72.61 -51.98
CA ILE A 487 -75.81 -71.57 -50.93
C ILE A 487 -75.04 -72.01 -49.69
N LYS A 488 -75.21 -73.27 -49.25
CA LYS A 488 -74.43 -73.84 -48.14
C LYS A 488 -72.95 -73.88 -48.51
N ALA A 489 -72.60 -74.27 -49.73
CA ALA A 489 -71.21 -74.30 -50.19
C ALA A 489 -70.59 -72.88 -50.22
N ASP A 490 -71.30 -71.89 -50.76
CA ASP A 490 -70.86 -70.50 -50.83
C ASP A 490 -70.68 -69.89 -49.44
N LEU A 491 -71.62 -70.15 -48.52
CA LEU A 491 -71.53 -69.68 -47.13
C LEU A 491 -70.40 -70.37 -46.36
N THR A 492 -70.22 -71.69 -46.56
CA THR A 492 -69.10 -72.45 -45.99
C THR A 492 -67.77 -71.92 -46.52
N GLU A 493 -67.68 -71.61 -47.81
CA GLU A 493 -66.49 -71.03 -48.43
C GLU A 493 -66.22 -69.62 -47.90
N ALA A 494 -67.25 -68.77 -47.79
CA ALA A 494 -67.12 -67.42 -47.24
C ALA A 494 -66.62 -67.43 -45.78
N VAL A 495 -67.17 -68.32 -44.93
CA VAL A 495 -66.73 -68.46 -43.54
C VAL A 495 -65.33 -69.06 -43.46
N ARG A 496 -65.01 -70.09 -44.27
CA ARG A 496 -63.67 -70.73 -44.29
C ARG A 496 -62.59 -69.78 -44.80
N ASN A 497 -62.92 -68.92 -45.75
CA ASN A 497 -62.00 -67.95 -46.35
C ASN A 497 -61.91 -66.63 -45.57
N ALA A 498 -62.65 -66.48 -44.46
CA ALA A 498 -62.51 -65.33 -43.58
C ALA A 498 -61.08 -65.25 -43.02
N ASP A 499 -60.43 -64.10 -43.18
CA ASP A 499 -59.02 -63.88 -42.82
C ASP A 499 -58.88 -63.63 -41.29
N VAL A 500 -59.07 -64.70 -40.51
CA VAL A 500 -58.96 -64.67 -39.04
C VAL A 500 -57.51 -64.42 -38.59
N GLU A 501 -56.54 -64.84 -39.39
CA GLU A 501 -55.11 -64.57 -39.12
C GLU A 501 -54.80 -63.07 -39.19
N ALA A 502 -55.43 -62.31 -40.10
CA ALA A 502 -55.31 -60.85 -40.10
C ALA A 502 -55.86 -60.22 -38.80
N VAL A 503 -56.90 -60.78 -38.18
CA VAL A 503 -57.44 -60.28 -36.90
C VAL A 503 -56.42 -60.48 -35.77
N LYS A 504 -55.75 -61.63 -35.73
CA LYS A 504 -54.66 -61.93 -34.76
C LYS A 504 -53.46 -61.01 -34.99
N GLU A 505 -53.00 -60.89 -36.24
CA GLU A 505 -51.87 -60.02 -36.61
C GLU A 505 -52.14 -58.55 -36.23
N GLY A 506 -53.34 -58.05 -36.52
CA GLY A 506 -53.75 -56.70 -36.14
C GLY A 506 -53.76 -56.49 -34.62
N ALA A 507 -54.22 -57.48 -33.85
CA ALA A 507 -54.23 -57.40 -32.39
C ALA A 507 -52.82 -57.41 -31.79
N ASP A 508 -51.90 -58.24 -32.31
CA ASP A 508 -50.50 -58.26 -31.88
C ASP A 508 -49.79 -56.93 -32.16
N ILE A 509 -50.07 -56.30 -33.30
CA ILE A 509 -49.54 -54.97 -33.62
C ILE A 509 -50.06 -53.92 -32.63
N LEU A 510 -51.34 -53.96 -32.26
CA LEU A 510 -51.90 -53.05 -31.26
C LEU A 510 -51.28 -53.25 -29.87
N LYS A 511 -51.01 -54.50 -29.48
CA LYS A 511 -50.30 -54.83 -28.24
C LYS A 511 -48.88 -54.28 -28.23
N ASP A 512 -48.16 -54.51 -29.32
CA ASP A 512 -46.80 -54.02 -29.51
C ASP A 512 -46.71 -52.49 -29.38
N ILE A 513 -47.67 -51.77 -30.00
CA ILE A 513 -47.75 -50.30 -29.88
C ILE A 513 -48.08 -49.88 -28.44
N ASN A 514 -48.98 -50.58 -27.76
CA ASN A 514 -49.31 -50.29 -26.36
C ASN A 514 -48.08 -50.44 -25.45
N ASP A 515 -47.34 -51.54 -25.57
CA ASP A 515 -46.14 -51.78 -24.75
C ASP A 515 -45.08 -50.69 -24.98
N ASP A 516 -44.88 -50.25 -26.24
CA ASP A 516 -43.96 -49.16 -26.58
C ASP A 516 -44.42 -47.82 -25.94
N MET A 517 -45.73 -47.54 -25.93
CA MET A 517 -46.30 -46.32 -25.33
C MET A 517 -46.20 -46.30 -23.80
N VAL A 518 -46.43 -47.43 -23.13
CA VAL A 518 -46.29 -47.56 -21.66
C VAL A 518 -44.84 -47.31 -21.25
N TYR A 519 -43.88 -47.88 -21.98
CA TYR A 519 -42.45 -47.67 -21.71
C TYR A 519 -42.05 -46.18 -21.83
N VAL A 520 -42.60 -45.46 -22.81
CA VAL A 520 -42.41 -44.01 -22.94
C VAL A 520 -42.96 -43.27 -21.71
N ILE A 521 -44.16 -43.64 -21.24
CA ILE A 521 -44.80 -43.01 -20.07
C ILE A 521 -43.97 -43.23 -18.80
N GLU A 522 -43.44 -44.44 -18.58
CA GLU A 522 -42.55 -44.74 -17.45
C GLU A 522 -41.29 -43.88 -17.46
N LEU A 523 -40.60 -43.80 -18.61
CA LEU A 523 -39.41 -42.95 -18.75
C LEU A 523 -39.72 -41.47 -18.49
N LEU A 524 -40.90 -40.99 -18.89
CA LEU A 524 -41.35 -39.62 -18.61
C LEU A 524 -41.64 -39.40 -17.12
N ARG A 525 -42.25 -40.39 -16.42
CA ARG A 525 -42.49 -40.36 -14.97
C ARG A 525 -41.17 -40.32 -14.18
N ASP A 526 -40.16 -41.03 -14.66
CA ASP A 526 -38.80 -41.05 -14.08
C ASP A 526 -37.93 -39.85 -14.48
N LYS A 527 -38.50 -38.89 -15.23
CA LYS A 527 -37.82 -37.66 -15.71
C LYS A 527 -36.65 -37.96 -16.67
N GLU A 528 -36.63 -39.12 -17.31
CA GLU A 528 -35.63 -39.51 -18.30
C GLU A 528 -36.01 -39.01 -19.70
N TYR A 529 -36.21 -37.69 -19.84
CA TYR A 529 -36.83 -37.07 -21.04
C TYR A 529 -36.12 -37.38 -22.37
N GLU A 530 -34.78 -37.46 -22.38
CA GLU A 530 -34.02 -37.78 -23.60
C GLU A 530 -34.24 -39.23 -24.04
N LYS A 531 -34.27 -40.17 -23.08
CA LYS A 531 -34.55 -41.57 -23.37
C LYS A 531 -36.01 -41.74 -23.81
N ALA A 532 -36.94 -41.04 -23.18
CA ALA A 532 -38.34 -41.02 -23.60
C ALA A 532 -38.51 -40.50 -25.04
N GLY A 533 -37.83 -39.40 -25.40
CA GLY A 533 -37.83 -38.86 -26.77
C GLY A 533 -37.28 -39.85 -27.80
N ASN A 534 -36.21 -40.58 -27.45
CA ASN A 534 -35.66 -41.63 -28.29
C ASN A 534 -36.60 -42.84 -28.42
N ALA A 535 -37.33 -43.18 -27.36
CA ALA A 535 -38.29 -44.28 -27.35
C ALA A 535 -39.56 -43.94 -28.17
N ILE A 536 -40.04 -42.70 -28.14
CA ILE A 536 -41.19 -42.23 -28.94
C ILE A 536 -40.97 -42.47 -30.43
N ASN A 537 -39.76 -42.16 -30.93
CA ASN A 537 -39.43 -42.34 -32.36
C ASN A 537 -39.30 -43.80 -32.78
N LYS A 538 -39.38 -44.75 -31.84
CA LYS A 538 -39.29 -46.19 -32.07
C LYS A 538 -40.63 -46.91 -31.89
N ILE A 539 -41.70 -46.18 -31.57
CA ILE A 539 -43.04 -46.77 -31.49
C ILE A 539 -43.42 -47.32 -32.87
N ARG A 540 -43.86 -48.58 -32.90
CA ARG A 540 -44.10 -49.38 -34.11
C ARG A 540 -45.38 -49.01 -34.89
N PHE A 541 -45.67 -47.72 -35.06
CA PHE A 541 -46.83 -47.24 -35.84
C PHE A 541 -46.74 -47.58 -37.33
N ASP A 542 -45.52 -47.69 -37.86
CA ASP A 542 -45.23 -48.11 -39.23
C ASP A 542 -45.76 -49.52 -39.54
N ARG A 543 -45.69 -50.45 -38.56
CA ARG A 543 -46.26 -51.79 -38.69
C ARG A 543 -47.78 -51.76 -38.83
N ALA A 544 -48.47 -50.88 -38.09
CA ALA A 544 -49.91 -50.71 -38.20
C ALA A 544 -50.31 -50.11 -39.56
N GLU A 545 -49.58 -49.11 -40.05
CA GLU A 545 -49.82 -48.50 -41.36
C GLU A 545 -49.62 -49.53 -42.50
N GLU A 546 -48.53 -50.30 -42.44
CA GLU A 546 -48.27 -51.35 -43.43
C GLU A 546 -49.36 -52.43 -43.40
N PHE A 547 -49.79 -52.86 -42.21
CA PHE A 547 -50.87 -53.82 -42.04
C PHE A 547 -52.18 -53.29 -42.63
N ILE A 548 -52.62 -52.08 -42.28
CA ILE A 548 -53.85 -51.46 -42.82
C ILE A 548 -53.79 -51.37 -44.35
N ARG A 549 -52.64 -50.98 -44.91
CA ARG A 549 -52.44 -50.91 -46.36
C ARG A 549 -52.59 -52.28 -47.02
N LYS A 550 -52.00 -53.34 -46.43
CA LYS A 550 -52.13 -54.72 -46.93
C LYS A 550 -53.58 -55.20 -46.91
N GLN A 551 -54.31 -54.96 -45.82
CA GLN A 551 -55.72 -55.37 -45.71
C GLN A 551 -56.62 -54.59 -46.68
N SER A 552 -56.37 -53.29 -46.87
CA SER A 552 -57.12 -52.46 -47.82
C SER A 552 -56.93 -52.93 -49.28
N GLN A 553 -55.72 -53.40 -49.62
CA GLN A 553 -55.42 -53.98 -50.94
C GLN A 553 -56.11 -55.33 -51.15
N LYS A 554 -56.22 -56.17 -50.12
CA LYS A 554 -56.98 -57.43 -50.18
C LYS A 554 -58.47 -57.18 -50.44
N ILE A 555 -59.07 -56.24 -49.71
CA ILE A 555 -60.50 -55.89 -49.86
C ILE A 555 -60.81 -55.35 -51.27
N SER A 556 -59.89 -54.58 -51.86
CA SER A 556 -60.07 -54.03 -53.21
C SER A 556 -59.78 -55.03 -54.35
N ALA A 557 -59.26 -56.23 -54.03
CA ALA A 557 -58.97 -57.29 -54.98
C ALA A 557 -60.01 -58.43 -54.99
N SER A 558 -60.93 -58.49 -54.02
CA SER A 558 -62.04 -59.46 -54.01
C SER A 558 -63.17 -59.01 -54.94
N PRO A 559 -63.61 -59.82 -55.93
CA PRO A 559 -64.82 -59.53 -56.69
C PRO A 559 -66.04 -59.68 -55.78
N SER A 560 -66.92 -58.69 -55.80
CA SER A 560 -68.24 -58.68 -55.13
C SER A 560 -69.17 -59.73 -55.68
#